data_AF-A0A6L9EQE8-F1
#
_entry.id   AF-A0A6L9EQE8-F1
#
_cell.length_a   1.000
_cell.length_b   1.000
_cell.length_c   1.000
_cell.angle_alpha   90.00
_cell.angle_beta   90.00
_cell.angle_gamma   90.00
#
_symmetry.space_group_name_H-M   'P 1'
#
loop_
_entity.id
_entity.type
_entity.pdbx_description
1 polymer ?
#
loop_
_entity_poly.entity_id
_entity_poly.type
_entity_poly.pdbx_seq_one_letter_code
_entity_poly.pdbx_strand_id
1 'polypeptide(L)'
;MKRFKRITVSMIASIAILEVVPIAAQAEWKESSNGWRYSQGSYYATNWTKVDGQWYYFDSNGYMKTGWIKDNGNWYYFNEDGTMAHDTIIEGYYLNSDGTIISDQTSISSGTWSCH
;
A
#
# COMPACT_ATOMS: atom_id res chain seq x y z
N MET A 1 -13.84 -31.29 -25.46
CA MET A 1 -14.31 -30.16 -24.64
C MET A 1 -13.41 -30.04 -23.42
N LYS A 2 -12.64 -28.95 -23.33
CA LYS A 2 -11.69 -28.66 -22.26
C LYS A 2 -12.44 -28.18 -21.01
N ARG A 3 -12.13 -28.70 -19.82
CA ARG A 3 -12.29 -27.96 -18.56
C ARG A 3 -11.09 -28.29 -17.66
N PHE A 4 -10.06 -27.44 -17.81
CA PHE A 4 -8.83 -27.42 -17.03
C PHE A 4 -9.15 -27.15 -15.55
N LYS A 5 -8.59 -27.97 -14.65
CA LYS A 5 -8.43 -27.65 -13.23
C LYS A 5 -7.50 -26.43 -13.14
N ARG A 6 -8.01 -25.28 -12.72
CA ARG A 6 -7.20 -24.07 -12.50
C ARG A 6 -7.06 -23.83 -11.00
N ILE A 7 -5.80 -23.75 -10.59
CA ILE A 7 -5.27 -23.45 -9.26
C ILE A 7 -5.78 -22.05 -8.86
N THR A 8 -6.23 -21.89 -7.62
CA THR A 8 -6.70 -20.63 -7.06
C THR A 8 -5.56 -19.63 -7.00
N VAL A 9 -5.60 -18.62 -7.87
CA VAL A 9 -4.81 -17.40 -7.72
C VAL A 9 -5.65 -16.44 -6.91
N SER A 10 -5.05 -15.99 -5.81
CA SER A 10 -5.54 -14.94 -4.92
C SER A 10 -5.79 -13.66 -5.73
N MET A 11 -7.07 -13.39 -5.99
CA MET A 11 -7.66 -12.15 -6.52
C MET A 11 -9.14 -12.49 -6.64
N ILE A 12 -9.94 -12.26 -5.60
CA ILE A 12 -11.37 -12.57 -5.68
C ILE A 12 -12.06 -11.42 -6.43
N ALA A 13 -11.88 -11.42 -7.75
CA ALA A 13 -12.92 -11.00 -8.67
C ALA A 13 -13.87 -12.21 -8.84
N SER A 14 -14.89 -12.29 -7.99
CA SER A 14 -16.15 -13.00 -8.25
C SER A 14 -16.11 -14.54 -8.36
N ILE A 15 -16.28 -15.24 -7.25
CA ILE A 15 -17.02 -16.53 -7.23
C ILE A 15 -17.98 -16.52 -6.05
N ALA A 16 -19.28 -16.51 -6.35
CA ALA A 16 -20.33 -16.79 -5.39
C ALA A 16 -20.33 -18.28 -5.03
N ILE A 17 -19.85 -18.62 -3.84
CA ILE A 17 -20.21 -19.86 -3.15
C ILE A 17 -20.91 -19.45 -1.86
N LEU A 18 -22.14 -19.96 -1.73
CA LEU A 18 -23.04 -19.76 -0.60
C LEU A 18 -22.51 -20.53 0.62
N GLU A 19 -21.67 -19.89 1.44
CA GLU A 19 -21.45 -20.30 2.82
C GLU A 19 -21.55 -19.08 3.72
N VAL A 20 -22.53 -19.09 4.62
CA VAL A 20 -22.82 -17.99 5.56
C VAL A 20 -21.79 -18.02 6.68
N VAL A 21 -20.59 -17.50 6.40
CA VAL A 21 -19.60 -17.22 7.44
C VAL A 21 -20.14 -16.07 8.30
N PRO A 22 -20.15 -16.18 9.64
CA PRO A 22 -20.61 -15.08 10.50
C PRO A 22 -19.77 -13.84 10.21
N ILE A 23 -20.41 -12.77 9.72
CA ILE A 23 -19.78 -11.51 9.32
C ILE A 23 -19.39 -10.74 10.59
N ALA A 24 -18.39 -11.24 11.31
CA ALA A 24 -17.74 -10.49 12.37
C ALA A 24 -16.84 -9.45 11.71
N ALA A 25 -17.44 -8.32 11.29
CA ALA A 25 -16.80 -7.07 10.85
C ALA A 25 -15.35 -7.23 10.35
N GLN A 26 -15.12 -8.11 9.37
CA GLN A 26 -13.79 -8.24 8.78
C GLN A 26 -13.57 -7.03 7.87
N ALA A 27 -12.41 -6.40 8.05
CA ALA A 27 -12.03 -5.31 7.18
C ALA A 27 -11.67 -5.88 5.80
N GLU A 28 -12.14 -5.24 4.76
CA GLU A 28 -12.11 -5.75 3.39
C GLU A 28 -11.75 -4.64 2.40
N TRP A 29 -10.99 -5.01 1.37
CA TRP A 29 -10.68 -4.15 0.25
C TRP A 29 -11.87 -4.11 -0.73
N LYS A 30 -12.31 -2.90 -1.08
CA LYS A 30 -13.39 -2.65 -2.03
C LYS A 30 -12.89 -1.78 -3.16
N GLU A 31 -12.92 -2.31 -4.38
CA GLU A 31 -12.68 -1.53 -5.59
C GLU A 31 -13.95 -0.76 -5.99
N SER A 32 -13.77 0.47 -6.44
CA SER A 32 -14.84 1.34 -6.96
C SER A 32 -14.31 2.11 -8.16
N SER A 33 -15.20 2.80 -8.90
CA SER A 33 -14.79 3.62 -10.05
C SER A 33 -13.76 4.71 -9.73
N ASN A 34 -13.67 5.11 -8.46
CA ASN A 34 -12.79 6.15 -7.97
C ASN A 34 -11.52 5.61 -7.28
N GLY A 35 -11.33 4.28 -7.27
CA GLY A 35 -10.18 3.61 -6.68
C GLY A 35 -10.54 2.60 -5.58
N TRP A 36 -9.53 2.22 -4.80
CA TRP A 36 -9.64 1.21 -3.75
C TRP A 36 -9.99 1.83 -2.40
N ARG A 37 -10.82 1.16 -1.61
CA ARG A 37 -11.14 1.55 -0.22
C ARG A 37 -10.94 0.36 0.70
N TYR A 38 -10.54 0.60 1.94
CA TYR A 38 -10.51 -0.44 2.97
C TYR A 38 -11.66 -0.20 3.95
N SER A 39 -12.63 -1.11 4.00
CA SER A 39 -13.88 -0.93 4.75
C SER A 39 -14.04 -1.98 5.84
N GLN A 40 -14.47 -1.58 7.03
CA GLN A 40 -14.81 -2.47 8.13
C GLN A 40 -16.28 -2.23 8.52
N GLY A 41 -17.18 -3.01 7.91
CA GLY A 41 -18.63 -2.80 8.06
C GLY A 41 -19.06 -1.45 7.48
N SER A 42 -19.63 -0.57 8.32
CA SER A 42 -20.04 0.80 7.94
C SER A 42 -18.90 1.82 7.96
N TYR A 43 -17.73 1.45 8.46
CA TYR A 43 -16.56 2.32 8.56
C TYR A 43 -15.60 2.09 7.38
N TYR A 44 -14.83 3.12 7.05
CA TYR A 44 -13.77 3.05 6.04
C TYR A 44 -12.49 3.70 6.56
N ALA A 45 -11.35 3.21 6.09
CA ALA A 45 -10.04 3.74 6.41
C ALA A 45 -9.87 5.14 5.83
N THR A 46 -9.22 6.02 6.58
CA THR A 46 -8.81 7.36 6.15
C THR A 46 -7.40 7.62 6.66
N ASN A 47 -6.63 8.44 5.94
CA ASN A 47 -5.22 8.74 6.24
C ASN A 47 -4.37 7.45 6.36
N TRP A 48 -3.32 7.52 7.18
CA TRP A 48 -2.42 6.41 7.47
C TRP A 48 -3.13 5.22 8.08
N THR A 49 -3.08 4.08 7.41
CA THR A 49 -3.67 2.82 7.89
C THR A 49 -2.71 1.67 7.64
N LYS A 50 -2.50 0.84 8.66
CA LYS A 50 -1.67 -0.37 8.56
C LYS A 50 -2.55 -1.58 8.30
N VAL A 51 -2.31 -2.27 7.18
CA VAL A 51 -3.03 -3.48 6.77
C VAL A 51 -1.99 -4.57 6.53
N ASP A 52 -2.14 -5.72 7.20
CA ASP A 52 -1.25 -6.89 7.07
C ASP A 52 0.25 -6.56 7.17
N GLY A 53 0.60 -5.66 8.08
CA GLY A 53 2.00 -5.26 8.31
C GLY A 53 2.50 -4.12 7.41
N GLN A 54 1.76 -3.77 6.36
CA GLN A 54 2.12 -2.76 5.37
C GLN A 54 1.33 -1.46 5.59
N TRP A 55 1.94 -0.32 5.27
CA TRP A 55 1.29 0.99 5.40
C TRP A 55 0.64 1.41 4.09
N TYR A 56 -0.57 1.95 4.21
CA TYR A 56 -1.37 2.52 3.13
C TYR A 56 -1.84 3.91 3.53
N TYR A 57 -2.10 4.77 2.55
CA TYR A 57 -2.67 6.09 2.78
C TYR A 57 -3.99 6.24 2.04
N PHE A 58 -5.01 6.68 2.76
CA PHE A 58 -6.35 6.93 2.23
C PHE A 58 -6.67 8.42 2.31
N ASP A 59 -7.39 8.95 1.32
CA ASP A 59 -7.92 10.31 1.40
C ASP A 59 -9.08 10.42 2.42
N SER A 60 -9.60 11.63 2.60
CA SER A 60 -10.74 11.89 3.49
C SER A 60 -12.04 11.21 3.06
N ASN A 61 -12.15 10.80 1.79
CA ASN A 61 -13.28 10.03 1.27
C ASN A 61 -13.05 8.51 1.40
N GLY A 62 -11.87 8.12 1.87
CA GLY A 62 -11.46 6.75 2.11
C GLY A 62 -10.94 6.01 0.87
N TYR A 63 -10.53 6.72 -0.18
CA TYR A 63 -9.88 6.13 -1.35
C TYR A 63 -8.37 6.09 -1.17
N MET A 64 -7.78 4.95 -1.51
CA MET A 64 -6.36 4.68 -1.44
C MET A 64 -5.61 5.61 -2.40
N LYS A 65 -4.52 6.17 -1.90
CA LYS A 65 -3.63 7.05 -2.65
C LYS A 65 -2.33 6.31 -2.95
N THR A 66 -1.80 6.59 -4.14
CA THR A 66 -0.53 6.11 -4.64
C THR A 66 0.32 7.30 -5.07
N GLY A 67 1.62 7.07 -5.30
CA GLY A 67 2.59 8.09 -5.65
C GLY A 67 3.07 8.91 -4.45
N TRP A 68 3.62 10.10 -4.76
CA TRP A 68 4.15 11.03 -3.77
C TRP A 68 3.05 11.72 -2.97
N ILE A 69 3.14 11.63 -1.64
CA ILE A 69 2.23 12.26 -0.69
C ILE A 69 3.05 13.08 0.30
N LYS A 70 2.65 14.34 0.49
CA LYS A 70 3.21 15.21 1.52
C LYS A 70 2.29 15.21 2.74
N ASP A 71 2.80 14.74 3.86
CA ASP A 71 2.08 14.73 5.13
C ASP A 71 2.95 15.30 6.26
N ASN A 72 2.38 16.21 7.04
CA ASN A 72 3.04 16.90 8.15
C ASN A 72 4.45 17.46 7.83
N GLY A 73 4.66 17.95 6.61
CA GLY A 73 5.95 18.52 6.17
C GLY A 73 6.94 17.52 5.59
N ASN A 74 6.71 16.21 5.75
CA ASN A 74 7.53 15.13 5.18
C ASN A 74 6.90 14.59 3.89
N TRP A 75 7.73 14.03 3.03
CA TRP A 75 7.30 13.34 1.81
C TRP A 75 7.42 11.84 1.97
N TYR A 76 6.41 11.14 1.48
CA TYR A 76 6.30 9.69 1.45
C TYR A 76 5.91 9.24 0.06
N TYR A 77 6.28 8.02 -0.31
CA TYR A 77 5.88 7.42 -1.58
C TYR A 77 5.08 6.16 -1.35
N PHE A 78 3.96 6.03 -2.07
CA PHE A 78 3.13 4.84 -2.11
C PHE A 78 3.22 4.18 -3.48
N ASN A 79 3.55 2.90 -3.51
CA ASN A 79 3.66 2.12 -4.74
C ASN A 79 2.30 2.00 -5.45
N GLU A 80 2.30 1.47 -6.67
CA GLU A 80 1.05 1.25 -7.45
C GLU A 80 0.07 0.30 -6.74
N ASP A 81 0.57 -0.63 -5.93
CA ASP A 81 -0.22 -1.52 -5.09
C ASP A 81 -0.72 -0.87 -3.79
N GLY A 82 -0.38 0.41 -3.56
CA GLY A 82 -0.76 1.20 -2.40
C GLY A 82 0.15 1.08 -1.19
N THR A 83 1.19 0.24 -1.24
CA THR A 83 2.11 0.04 -0.11
C THR A 83 3.09 1.21 0.02
N MET A 84 3.39 1.62 1.25
CA MET A 84 4.40 2.65 1.51
C MET A 84 5.81 2.11 1.18
N ALA A 85 6.55 2.83 0.36
CA ALA A 85 7.97 2.58 0.14
C ALA A 85 8.80 3.08 1.33
N HIS A 86 9.78 2.27 1.74
CA HIS A 86 10.76 2.60 2.78
C HIS A 86 12.06 1.87 2.50
N ASP A 87 13.16 2.34 3.09
CA ASP A 87 14.51 1.78 2.91
C ASP A 87 14.90 1.60 1.43
N THR A 88 14.51 2.55 0.58
CA THR A 88 14.64 2.43 -0.87
C THR A 88 14.80 3.80 -1.55
N ILE A 89 15.21 3.79 -2.82
CA ILE A 89 15.35 5.00 -3.64
C ILE A 89 14.22 5.05 -4.67
N ILE A 90 13.42 6.11 -4.62
CA ILE A 90 12.38 6.40 -5.62
C ILE A 90 12.74 7.70 -6.32
N GLU A 91 12.91 7.65 -7.64
CA GLU A 91 13.20 8.83 -8.48
C GLU A 91 14.41 9.67 -7.99
N GLY A 92 15.42 9.00 -7.41
CA GLY A 92 16.63 9.65 -6.88
C GLY A 92 16.51 10.17 -5.45
N TYR A 93 15.36 10.01 -4.81
CA TYR A 93 15.16 10.33 -3.39
C TYR A 93 15.23 9.06 -2.56
N TYR A 94 16.10 9.03 -1.55
CA TYR A 94 16.14 7.94 -0.58
C TYR A 94 15.07 8.14 0.48
N LEU A 95 14.23 7.12 0.65
CA LEU A 95 13.25 7.01 1.73
C LEU A 95 13.85 6.17 2.86
N ASN A 96 13.80 6.70 4.08
CA ASN A 96 14.21 6.00 5.29
C ASN A 96 13.29 4.83 5.63
N SER A 97 13.62 4.10 6.69
CA SER A 97 12.79 3.00 7.25
C SER A 97 11.39 3.41 7.69
N ASP A 98 11.18 4.70 7.98
CA ASP A 98 9.86 5.27 8.27
C ASP A 98 9.12 5.78 7.02
N GLY A 99 9.71 5.62 5.84
CA GLY A 99 9.17 6.08 4.55
C GLY A 99 9.36 7.57 4.27
N THR A 100 10.05 8.33 5.12
CA THR A 100 10.31 9.75 4.89
C THR A 100 11.48 9.97 3.94
N ILE A 101 11.38 10.97 3.04
CA ILE A 101 12.54 11.42 2.25
C ILE A 101 13.61 12.03 3.16
N ILE A 102 14.87 11.61 2.98
CA ILE A 102 16.03 12.36 3.48
C ILE A 102 16.23 13.60 2.60
N SER A 103 15.95 14.79 3.14
CA SER A 103 16.17 16.06 2.43
C SER A 103 17.61 16.57 2.50
N ASP A 104 18.46 15.99 3.34
CA ASP A 104 19.86 16.42 3.50
C ASP A 104 20.79 15.63 2.56
N GLN A 105 21.35 16.33 1.58
CA GLN A 105 22.23 15.79 0.54
C GLN A 105 23.69 15.59 1.02
N THR A 106 23.96 15.53 2.33
CA THR A 106 25.34 15.40 2.84
C THR A 106 25.79 13.96 3.16
N SER A 107 25.07 12.92 2.74
CA SER A 107 25.54 11.53 2.95
C SER A 107 25.24 10.57 1.81
N ILE A 108 25.10 11.08 0.59
CA ILE A 108 25.48 10.29 -0.60
C ILE A 108 26.90 10.72 -0.99
N SER A 109 27.79 10.91 -0.01
CA SER A 109 29.22 11.00 -0.31
C SER A 109 29.64 9.61 -0.79
N SER A 110 29.75 9.48 -2.11
CA SER A 110 30.70 8.59 -2.78
C SER A 110 31.00 7.32 -2.00
N GLY A 111 30.31 6.23 -2.33
CA GLY A 111 30.76 4.88 -2.04
C GLY A 111 32.14 4.65 -2.64
N THR A 112 33.17 5.17 -1.99
CA THR A 112 34.57 4.87 -2.19
C THR A 112 34.83 3.75 -1.20
N TRP A 113 34.58 2.52 -1.63
CA TRP A 113 35.01 1.34 -0.90
C TRP A 113 36.54 1.33 -0.92
N SER A 114 37.17 1.92 0.10
CA SER A 114 38.57 1.65 0.41
C SER A 114 38.63 0.27 1.04
N CYS A 115 38.96 -0.73 0.23
CA CYS A 115 39.40 -2.03 0.72
C CYS A 115 40.82 -1.88 1.29
N HIS A 116 41.03 -2.28 2.54
CA HIS A 116 42.34 -2.60 3.08
C HIS A 116 42.46 -4.12 3.21
#